data_AF-A0A4R3PSN4-F1
#
_entry.id   AF-A0A4R3PSN4-F1
#
_cell.length_a   1.000
_cell.length_b   1.000
_cell.length_c   1.000
_cell.angle_alpha   90.00
_cell.angle_beta   90.00
_cell.angle_gamma   90.00
#
_symmetry.space_group_name_H-M   'P 1'
#
loop_
_entity.id
_entity.type
_entity.pdbx_description
1 polymer ?
#
loop_
_entity_poly.entity_id
_entity_poly.type
_entity_poly.pdbx_seq_one_letter_code
_entity_poly.pdbx_strand_id
1 'polypeptide(L)' 'MLQVRISASEKPMQEVDVAICQRVFDRVCAAKRITSDYDRDHLAIQIIHLYQDGTTDEDSLSHLVI' A
#
# COMPACT_ATOMS: atom_id res chain seq x y z
N MET A 1 19.48 -0.96 21.75
CA MET A 1 18.01 -0.93 21.61
C MET A 1 17.68 -0.20 20.33
N LEU A 2 17.05 -0.90 19.38
CA LEU A 2 16.82 -0.43 18.01
C LEU A 2 15.81 0.71 18.04
N GLN A 3 16.23 1.92 17.66
CA GLN A 3 15.34 3.06 17.48
C GLN A 3 14.49 2.81 16.23
N VAL A 4 13.36 2.13 16.42
CA VAL A 4 12.31 2.02 15.43
C VAL A 4 11.76 3.42 15.21
N ARG A 5 12.27 4.11 14.19
CA ARG A 5 11.65 5.31 13.64
C ARG A 5 10.44 4.85 12.84
N ILE A 6 9.36 4.49 13.53
CA ILE A 6 8.05 4.59 12.91
C ILE A 6 7.82 6.09 12.81
N SER A 7 8.17 6.67 11.67
CA SER A 7 7.60 7.92 11.22
C SER A 7 6.12 7.63 11.03
N ALA A 8 5.37 7.66 12.13
CA ALA A 8 3.92 7.63 12.08
C ALA A 8 3.54 8.88 11.32
N SER A 9 3.20 8.72 10.03
CA SER A 9 2.38 9.73 9.35
C SER A 9 1.11 9.83 10.21
N GLU A 10 0.99 10.91 10.98
CA GLU A 10 0.04 11.10 12.09
C GLU A 10 -1.43 11.24 11.63
N LYS A 11 -1.80 10.62 10.51
CA LYS A 11 -3.18 10.53 10.04
C LYS A 11 -3.61 9.08 10.02
N PRO A 12 -4.56 8.67 10.89
CA PRO A 12 -5.19 7.37 10.73
C PRO A 12 -5.79 7.33 9.32
N MET A 13 -5.40 6.31 8.53
CA MET A 13 -6.00 6.07 7.22
C MET A 13 -7.51 6.05 7.40
N GLN A 14 -8.18 6.99 6.75
CA GLN A 14 -9.64 7.06 6.73
C GLN A 14 -10.17 5.88 5.91
N GLU A 15 -11.43 5.54 6.10
CA GLU A 15 -12.08 4.46 5.34
C GLU A 15 -11.97 4.67 3.82
N VAL A 16 -12.00 5.93 3.37
CA VAL A 16 -11.76 6.30 1.96
C VAL A 16 -10.33 5.98 1.51
N ASP A 17 -9.33 6.20 2.36
CA ASP A 17 -7.92 5.91 2.07
C ASP A 17 -7.70 4.39 1.98
N VAL A 18 -8.30 3.65 2.91
CA VAL A 18 -8.28 2.17 2.92
C VAL A 18 -8.94 1.63 1.65
N ALA A 19 -10.06 2.21 1.22
CA ALA A 19 -10.74 1.81 -0.01
C ALA A 19 -9.86 2.02 -1.26
N ILE A 20 -9.09 3.11 -1.32
CA ILE A 20 -8.13 3.37 -2.40
C ILE A 20 -7.01 2.31 -2.38
N CYS A 21 -6.37 2.10 -1.22
CA CYS A 21 -5.31 1.09 -1.09
C CYS A 21 -5.81 -0.32 -1.45
N GLN A 22 -7.02 -0.68 -1.06
CA GLN A 22 -7.63 -1.97 -1.38
C GLN A 22 -7.88 -2.16 -2.88
N ARG A 23 -8.32 -1.11 -3.59
CA ARG A 23 -8.52 -1.16 -5.06
C ARG A 23 -7.21 -1.30 -5.81
N VAL A 24 -6.18 -0.55 -5.41
CA VAL A 24 -4.82 -0.70 -5.97
C VAL A 24 -4.32 -2.11 -5.73
N PHE A 25 -4.47 -2.61 -4.50
CA PHE A 25 -4.06 -3.95 -4.12
C PHE A 25 -4.71 -5.02 -5.00
N ASP A 26 -6.03 -4.97 -5.18
CA ASP A 26 -6.77 -5.93 -6.02
C ASP A 26 -6.32 -5.85 -7.48
N ARG A 27 -6.17 -4.63 -8.02
CA ARG A 27 -5.69 -4.39 -9.39
C ARG A 27 -4.29 -4.95 -9.62
N VAL A 28 -3.35 -4.71 -8.70
CA VAL A 28 -1.98 -5.23 -8.79
C VAL A 28 -1.96 -6.75 -8.60
N CYS A 29 -2.75 -7.27 -7.67
CA CYS A 29 -2.85 -8.72 -7.42
C CYS A 29 -3.36 -9.45 -8.67
N ALA A 30 -4.38 -8.88 -9.34
CA ALA A 30 -4.90 -9.38 -10.61
C ALA A 30 -3.88 -9.25 -11.76
N ALA A 31 -3.20 -8.10 -11.87
CA ALA A 31 -2.22 -7.84 -12.93
C ALA A 31 -0.98 -8.72 -12.82
N LYS A 32 -0.41 -8.86 -11.63
CA LYS A 32 0.78 -9.68 -11.34
C LYS A 32 0.46 -11.15 -11.10
N ARG A 33 -0.83 -11.51 -11.07
CA ARG A 33 -1.32 -12.86 -10.71
C ARG A 33 -0.69 -13.34 -9.39
N ILE A 34 -0.65 -12.46 -8.39
CA ILE A 34 -0.09 -12.79 -7.08
C ILE A 34 -1.03 -13.78 -6.40
N THR A 35 -0.59 -15.03 -6.32
CA THR A 35 -1.35 -16.12 -5.67
C THR A 35 -0.87 -16.41 -4.26
N SER A 36 0.34 -15.99 -3.92
CA SER A 36 1.02 -16.24 -2.65
C SER A 36 0.61 -15.22 -1.60
N ASP A 37 0.19 -15.69 -0.43
CA ASP A 37 -0.17 -14.83 0.70
C ASP A 37 1.01 -13.99 1.19
N TYR A 38 2.25 -14.49 1.07
CA TYR A 38 3.44 -13.73 1.42
C TYR A 38 3.63 -12.51 0.51
N ASP A 39 3.47 -12.71 -0.80
CA ASP A 39 3.57 -11.64 -1.79
C ASP A 39 2.43 -10.63 -1.65
N ARG A 40 1.23 -11.09 -1.25
CA ARG A 40 0.10 -10.22 -0.90
C ARG A 40 0.40 -9.36 0.31
N ASP A 41 0.88 -9.95 1.40
CA ASP A 41 1.22 -9.20 2.62
C ASP A 41 2.29 -8.14 2.32
N HIS A 42 3.34 -8.53 1.59
CA HIS A 42 4.40 -7.62 1.19
C HIS A 42 3.89 -6.49 0.28
N LEU A 43 2.98 -6.81 -0.66
CA LEU A 43 2.33 -5.83 -1.53
C LEU A 43 1.49 -4.82 -0.72
N ALA A 44 0.69 -5.30 0.23
CA ALA A 44 -0.16 -4.45 1.07
C ALA A 44 0.67 -3.46 1.89
N ILE A 45 1.76 -3.93 2.51
CA ILE A 45 2.70 -3.08 3.27
C ILE A 45 3.30 -2.00 2.35
N GLN A 46 3.67 -2.37 1.13
CA GLN A 46 4.29 -1.46 0.17
C GLN A 46 3.31 -0.35 -0.26
N ILE A 47 2.05 -0.69 -0.53
CA ILE A 47 1.00 0.28 -0.87
C ILE A 47 0.76 1.25 0.28
N ILE A 48 0.69 0.75 1.52
CA ILE A 48 0.48 1.60 2.71
C ILE A 48 1.66 2.54 2.91
N HIS A 49 2.90 2.07 2.76
CA HIS A 49 4.09 2.92 2.86
C HIS A 49 4.10 4.03 1.80
N LEU A 50 3.78 3.70 0.54
CA LEU A 50 3.70 4.69 -0.53
C LEU A 50 2.61 5.73 -0.28
N TYR A 51 1.47 5.30 0.27
CA TYR A 51 0.39 6.19 0.68
C TYR A 51 0.84 7.17 1.77
N GLN A 52 1.55 6.65 2.78
CA GLN A 52 2.06 7.44 3.90
C GLN A 52 3.19 8.40 3.52
N ASP A 53 3.96 8.07 2.48
CA ASP A 53 5.00 8.94 1.91
C ASP A 53 4.40 10.16 1.18
N GLY A 54 3.11 10.11 0.85
CA GLY A 54 2.36 11.20 0.22
C GLY A 54 1.83 10.87 -1.17
N THR A 55 2.03 9.64 -1.66
CA THR A 55 1.46 9.17 -2.93
C THR A 55 0.03 8.69 -2.69
N THR A 56 -0.93 9.60 -2.79
CA THR A 56 -2.36 9.29 -2.57
C THR A 56 -3.13 8.98 -3.85
N ASP A 57 -2.46 9.03 -5.00
CA ASP A 57 -3.06 8.82 -6.30
C ASP A 57 -3.12 7.31 -6.66
N GLU A 58 -4.33 6.81 -6.93
CA GLU A 58 -4.60 5.40 -7.23
C GLU A 58 -3.81 4.91 -8.46
N ASP A 59 -3.70 5.75 -9.49
CA ASP A 59 -3.02 5.38 -10.73
C ASP A 59 -1.50 5.37 -10.54
N SER A 60 -0.96 6.38 -9.86
CA SER A 60 0.46 6.47 -9.48
C SER A 60 0.89 5.30 -8.60
N LEU A 61 0.08 4.94 -7.59
CA LEU A 61 0.32 3.77 -6.76
C LEU A 61 0.27 2.48 -7.59
N SER A 62 -0.73 2.33 -8.46
CA SER A 62 -0.83 1.14 -9.30
C SER A 62 0.36 1.03 -10.26
N HIS A 63 0.83 2.14 -10.83
CA HIS A 63 1.95 2.17 -11.77
C HIS A 63 3.31 1.98 -11.09
N LEU A 64 3.47 2.41 -9.83
CA LEU A 64 4.71 2.19 -9.08
C LEU A 64 4.86 0.73 -8.66
N VAL A 65 3.73 0.06 -8.44
CA VAL A 65 3.69 -1.27 -7.84
C VAL A 65 3.47 -2.37 -8.89
N ILE A 66 3.05 -2.04 -10.12
CA ILE A 66 3.00 -2.93 -11.31
C ILE A 66 4.40 -3.17 -11.89
#